data_AF-A0A9D9DYM8-F1
#
_entry.id   AF-A0A9D9DYM8-F1
#
_cell.length_a   1.000
_cell.length_b   1.000
_cell.length_c   1.000
_cell.angle_alpha   90.00
_cell.angle_beta   90.00
_cell.angle_gamma   90.00
#
_symmetry.space_group_name_H-M   'P 1'
#
loop_
_entity.id
_entity.type
_entity.pdbx_description
1 polymer ?
#
loop_
_entity_poly.entity_id
_entity_poly.type
_entity_poly.pdbx_seq_one_letter_code
_entity_poly.pdbx_strand_id
1 'polypeptide(L)'
;MSYSRTFHGSVSLSVPYSYPASEHGGSGFKTVTEPITITVVVDDAPFIRSAAVCTESIDNVASSLIEAANRNESAKIATAEKISSSVINGFYNYTKADFSQKMVELENEVSAEGPKLLTYFDQLKGIKNRMENDFNMIKTRYVDIFSSLDDELYREVYRLYSPCFDLIDDCFNKLIVSNSLSSLSEVLGYSELTVTENALLLSFLKLKLSGVMKTLSRIAENIKHLDAVLSAVCEKKSTDDSITLYVPAIFFQREMLTGGNSEIVTYAPSIASDEAQKKIRESVQLSADSFQAKPREMDLVEMKFQEMMAGIESSEKRKKMMALWQSYKGGN
;
A
#
# COMPACT_ATOMS: atom_id res chain seq x y z
N MET A 1 -28.31 -35.78 94.12
CA MET A 1 -29.51 -36.07 94.96
C MET A 1 -29.15 -37.36 95.67
N SER A 2 -28.75 -37.28 96.93
CA SER A 2 -28.27 -38.47 97.66
C SER A 2 -29.36 -39.53 97.74
N TYR A 3 -29.09 -40.70 97.16
CA TYR A 3 -29.96 -41.86 97.26
C TYR A 3 -29.80 -42.47 98.65
N SER A 4 -30.88 -42.52 99.42
CA SER A 4 -30.93 -43.19 100.72
C SER A 4 -31.97 -44.28 100.68
N ARG A 5 -31.57 -45.49 101.05
CA ARG A 5 -32.50 -46.61 101.20
C ARG A 5 -32.30 -47.25 102.56
N THR A 6 -33.41 -47.39 103.26
CA THR A 6 -33.44 -47.98 104.60
C THR A 6 -33.94 -49.41 104.51
N PHE A 7 -33.16 -50.33 105.06
CA PHE A 7 -33.49 -51.74 105.19
C PHE A 7 -33.80 -52.05 106.64
N HIS A 8 -34.81 -52.90 106.86
CA HIS A 8 -35.22 -53.33 108.19
C HIS A 8 -34.89 -54.81 108.30
N GLY A 9 -34.14 -55.18 109.32
CA GLY A 9 -33.79 -56.54 109.65
C GLY A 9 -34.05 -56.81 111.13
N SER A 10 -33.81 -58.04 111.55
CA SER A 10 -33.78 -58.37 112.97
C SER A 10 -32.64 -59.32 113.25
N VAL A 11 -31.98 -59.15 114.38
CA VAL A 11 -30.93 -60.04 114.84
C VAL A 11 -31.43 -60.72 116.09
N SER A 12 -31.30 -62.04 116.13
CA SER A 12 -31.77 -62.86 117.23
C SER A 12 -30.57 -63.41 117.98
N LEU A 13 -30.50 -63.13 119.28
CA LEU A 13 -29.46 -63.62 120.18
C LEU A 13 -30.08 -64.53 121.24
N SER A 14 -29.51 -65.71 121.46
CA SER A 14 -29.96 -66.63 122.53
C SER A 14 -29.27 -66.31 123.85
N VAL A 15 -30.04 -65.86 124.84
CA VAL A 15 -29.54 -65.53 126.17
C VAL A 15 -29.96 -66.61 127.18
N PRO A 16 -29.04 -67.19 127.96
CA PRO A 16 -29.39 -68.17 128.99
C PRO A 16 -30.10 -67.50 130.16
N TYR A 17 -31.13 -68.15 130.69
CA TYR A 17 -31.78 -67.78 131.94
C TYR A 17 -31.91 -69.02 132.85
N SER A 18 -31.79 -68.82 134.16
CA SER A 18 -31.88 -69.88 135.16
C SER A 18 -32.56 -69.34 136.41
N TYR A 19 -33.47 -70.13 136.99
CA TYR A 19 -34.15 -69.78 138.23
C TYR A 19 -34.16 -70.96 139.23
N PRO A 20 -34.04 -70.67 140.54
CA PRO A 20 -33.79 -71.69 141.58
C PRO A 20 -35.04 -72.54 141.90
N ALA A 21 -34.80 -73.78 142.33
CA ALA A 21 -35.82 -74.80 142.55
C ALA A 21 -36.53 -74.64 143.90
N SER A 22 -37.79 -74.19 143.90
CA SER A 22 -38.77 -74.63 144.90
C SER A 22 -39.67 -75.66 144.23
N GLU A 23 -39.14 -76.89 144.18
CA GLU A 23 -39.73 -78.16 143.74
C GLU A 23 -39.58 -78.60 142.27
N HIS A 24 -39.34 -77.74 141.26
CA HIS A 24 -38.81 -78.14 139.94
C HIS A 24 -38.07 -76.97 139.23
N GLY A 25 -36.79 -76.74 139.58
CA GLY A 25 -35.98 -75.68 138.95
C GLY A 25 -35.46 -76.05 137.55
N GLY A 26 -35.21 -75.04 136.71
CA GLY A 26 -34.78 -75.22 135.33
C GLY A 26 -33.91 -74.07 134.82
N SER A 27 -33.09 -74.36 133.81
CA SER A 27 -32.36 -73.37 133.02
C SER A 27 -32.61 -73.63 131.55
N GLY A 28 -32.69 -72.56 130.76
CA GLY A 28 -32.96 -72.63 129.34
C GLY A 28 -32.40 -71.42 128.62
N PHE A 29 -32.45 -71.43 127.29
CA PHE A 29 -32.09 -70.27 126.47
C PHE A 29 -33.36 -69.61 125.98
N LYS A 30 -33.40 -68.28 126.05
CA LYS A 30 -34.46 -67.47 125.44
C LYS A 30 -33.84 -66.71 124.27
N THR A 31 -34.36 -66.94 123.07
CA THR A 31 -34.01 -66.14 121.90
C THR A 31 -34.65 -64.77 122.04
N VAL A 32 -33.83 -63.72 122.10
CA VAL A 32 -34.27 -62.33 122.08
C VAL A 32 -33.96 -61.78 120.69
N THR A 33 -35.01 -61.33 119.99
CA THR A 33 -34.91 -60.76 118.65
C THR A 33 -35.04 -59.25 118.74
N GLU A 34 -33.99 -58.52 118.37
CA GLU A 34 -34.01 -57.06 118.30
C GLU A 34 -34.11 -56.60 116.84
N PRO A 35 -35.01 -55.65 116.53
CA PRO A 35 -35.08 -55.06 115.20
C PRO A 35 -33.88 -54.13 114.98
N ILE A 36 -33.22 -54.28 113.84
CA ILE A 36 -32.13 -53.39 113.42
C ILE A 36 -32.55 -52.70 112.13
N THR A 37 -32.43 -51.39 112.12
CA THR A 37 -32.65 -50.57 110.93
C THR A 37 -31.30 -50.12 110.38
N ILE A 38 -31.00 -50.50 109.14
CA ILE A 38 -29.78 -50.13 108.44
C ILE A 38 -30.15 -49.15 107.33
N THR A 39 -29.70 -47.90 107.45
CA THR A 39 -29.83 -46.89 106.40
C THR A 39 -28.54 -46.81 105.60
N VAL A 40 -28.62 -47.14 104.32
CA VAL A 40 -27.50 -46.99 103.39
C VAL A 40 -27.69 -45.68 102.63
N VAL A 41 -26.75 -44.75 102.83
CA VAL A 41 -26.70 -43.48 102.10
C VAL A 41 -25.56 -43.56 101.11
N VAL A 42 -25.88 -43.40 99.82
CA VAL A 42 -24.87 -43.30 98.77
C VAL A 42 -24.66 -41.83 98.44
N ASP A 43 -23.44 -41.34 98.68
CA ASP A 43 -23.02 -40.00 98.28
C ASP A 43 -22.69 -39.99 96.78
N ASP A 44 -23.56 -39.35 96.00
CA ASP A 44 -23.41 -39.17 94.55
C ASP A 44 -22.64 -37.89 94.19
N ALA A 45 -22.34 -37.01 95.16
CA ALA A 45 -21.64 -35.75 94.93
C ALA A 45 -20.24 -35.87 94.31
N PRO A 46 -19.38 -36.86 94.66
CA PRO A 46 -18.08 -37.01 94.00
C PRO A 46 -18.24 -37.48 92.55
N PHE A 47 -19.20 -38.36 92.26
CA PHE A 47 -19.48 -38.81 90.90
C PHE A 47 -20.02 -37.68 90.03
N ILE A 48 -21.03 -36.93 90.52
CA ILE A 48 -21.59 -35.76 89.81
C ILE A 48 -20.49 -34.73 89.51
N ARG A 49 -19.59 -34.48 90.46
CA ARG A 49 -18.43 -33.58 90.23
C ARG A 49 -17.52 -34.09 89.12
N SER A 50 -17.18 -35.37 89.12
CA SER A 50 -16.33 -35.94 88.06
C SER A 50 -16.99 -35.91 86.68
N ALA A 51 -18.30 -36.14 86.61
CA ALA A 51 -19.07 -36.05 85.37
C ALA A 51 -19.11 -34.61 84.86
N ALA A 52 -19.33 -33.63 85.74
CA ALA A 52 -19.33 -32.21 85.39
C ALA A 52 -17.95 -31.75 84.86
N VAL A 53 -16.86 -32.14 85.52
CA VAL A 53 -15.49 -31.83 85.08
C VAL A 53 -15.17 -32.47 83.72
N CYS A 54 -15.63 -33.70 83.49
CA CYS A 54 -15.45 -34.38 82.21
C CYS A 54 -16.19 -33.64 81.08
N THR A 55 -17.45 -33.25 81.31
CA THR A 55 -18.23 -32.45 80.35
C THR A 55 -17.53 -31.14 80.04
N GLU A 56 -17.07 -30.41 81.05
CA GLU A 56 -16.34 -29.15 80.86
C GLU A 56 -15.04 -29.35 80.06
N SER A 57 -14.29 -30.41 80.33
CA SER A 57 -13.07 -30.72 79.57
C SER A 57 -13.38 -31.06 78.12
N ILE A 58 -14.48 -31.79 77.85
CA ILE A 58 -14.92 -32.11 76.48
C ILE A 58 -15.33 -30.82 75.76
N ASP A 59 -16.09 -29.95 76.41
CA ASP A 59 -16.52 -28.67 75.85
C ASP A 59 -15.33 -27.76 75.54
N ASN A 60 -14.33 -27.71 76.42
CA ASN A 60 -13.09 -26.95 76.20
C ASN A 60 -12.29 -27.50 75.02
N VAL A 61 -12.14 -28.82 74.91
CA VAL A 61 -11.45 -29.45 73.77
C VAL A 61 -12.23 -29.22 72.47
N ALA A 62 -13.55 -29.37 72.48
CA ALA A 62 -14.41 -29.13 71.32
C ALA A 62 -14.31 -27.67 70.86
N SER A 63 -14.36 -26.71 71.79
CA SER A 63 -14.17 -25.29 71.50
C SER A 63 -12.80 -25.01 70.87
N SER A 64 -11.73 -25.56 71.45
CA SER A 64 -10.37 -25.41 70.91
C SER A 64 -10.23 -26.00 69.49
N LEU A 65 -10.92 -27.11 69.21
CA LEU A 65 -10.93 -27.75 67.90
C LEU A 65 -11.70 -26.89 66.88
N ILE A 66 -12.83 -26.31 67.26
CA ILE A 66 -13.59 -25.39 66.42
C ILE A 66 -12.73 -24.17 66.10
N GLU A 67 -12.05 -23.58 67.09
CA GLU A 67 -11.13 -22.48 66.84
C GLU A 67 -9.96 -22.86 65.94
N ALA A 68 -9.37 -24.05 66.14
CA ALA A 68 -8.28 -24.54 65.30
C ALA A 68 -8.76 -24.78 63.86
N ALA A 69 -9.95 -25.33 63.66
CA ALA A 69 -10.57 -25.51 62.35
C ALA A 69 -10.83 -24.16 61.68
N ASN A 70 -11.42 -23.20 62.39
CA ASN A 70 -11.68 -21.84 61.88
C ASN A 70 -10.38 -21.10 61.53
N ARG A 71 -9.32 -21.23 62.34
CA ARG A 71 -8.00 -20.67 62.01
C ARG A 71 -7.42 -21.32 60.75
N ASN A 72 -7.55 -22.63 60.61
CA ASN A 72 -7.02 -23.36 59.46
C ASN A 72 -7.78 -22.99 58.18
N GLU A 73 -9.11 -22.85 58.26
CA GLU A 73 -9.93 -22.37 57.15
C GLU A 73 -9.60 -20.93 56.77
N SER A 74 -9.48 -20.02 57.75
CA SER A 74 -9.06 -18.64 57.52
C SER A 74 -7.67 -18.56 56.88
N ALA A 75 -6.73 -19.39 57.32
CA ALA A 75 -5.38 -19.48 56.74
C ALA A 75 -5.40 -19.99 55.30
N LYS A 76 -6.26 -20.97 54.98
CA LYS A 76 -6.45 -21.47 53.61
C LYS A 76 -7.05 -20.39 52.70
N ILE A 77 -8.06 -19.66 53.17
CA ILE A 77 -8.68 -18.55 52.41
C ILE A 77 -7.63 -17.47 52.13
N ALA A 78 -6.92 -16.99 53.14
CA ALA A 78 -5.88 -15.97 52.97
C ALA A 78 -4.76 -16.43 52.02
N THR A 79 -4.37 -17.71 52.10
CA THR A 79 -3.37 -18.27 51.19
C THR A 79 -3.90 -18.37 49.76
N ALA A 80 -5.17 -18.78 49.58
CA ALA A 80 -5.81 -18.85 48.29
C ALA A 80 -5.95 -17.47 47.63
N GLU A 81 -6.31 -16.43 48.40
CA GLU A 81 -6.36 -15.05 47.91
C GLU A 81 -4.98 -14.54 47.52
N LYS A 82 -3.94 -14.84 48.31
CA LYS A 82 -2.55 -14.49 47.98
C LYS A 82 -2.06 -15.19 46.72
N ILE A 83 -2.36 -16.48 46.56
CA ILE A 83 -2.02 -17.23 45.35
C ILE A 83 -2.79 -16.66 44.15
N SER A 84 -4.09 -16.44 44.27
CA SER A 84 -4.93 -15.92 43.19
C SER A 84 -4.44 -14.55 42.73
N SER A 85 -4.23 -13.61 43.66
CA SER A 85 -3.69 -12.28 43.34
C SER A 85 -2.29 -12.35 42.73
N SER A 86 -1.41 -13.22 43.24
CA SER A 86 -0.07 -13.43 42.66
C SER A 86 -0.14 -14.01 41.24
N VAL A 87 -1.07 -14.94 40.98
CA VAL A 87 -1.27 -15.53 39.64
C VAL A 87 -1.82 -14.49 38.67
N ILE A 88 -2.82 -13.71 39.08
CA ILE A 88 -3.39 -12.64 38.25
C ILE A 88 -2.31 -11.60 37.91
N ASN A 89 -1.55 -11.16 38.91
CA ASN A 89 -0.46 -10.21 38.70
C ASN A 89 0.66 -10.79 37.81
N GLY A 90 1.02 -12.05 38.02
CA GLY A 90 2.01 -12.74 37.19
C GLY A 90 1.56 -12.83 35.73
N PHE A 91 0.32 -13.24 35.50
CA PHE A 91 -0.25 -13.33 34.15
C PHE A 91 -0.37 -11.95 33.48
N TYR A 92 -0.84 -10.94 34.22
CA TYR A 92 -0.95 -9.58 33.70
C TYR A 92 0.42 -9.01 33.32
N ASN A 93 1.42 -9.17 34.18
CA ASN A 93 2.78 -8.70 33.91
C ASN A 93 3.43 -9.46 32.74
N TYR A 94 3.22 -10.77 32.67
CA TYR A 94 3.67 -11.59 31.54
C TYR A 94 3.03 -11.12 30.22
N THR A 95 1.72 -10.95 30.21
CA THR A 95 0.96 -10.51 29.04
C THR A 95 1.41 -9.11 28.60
N LYS A 96 1.61 -8.20 29.56
CA LYS A 96 2.14 -6.87 29.29
C LYS A 96 3.56 -6.91 28.70
N ALA A 97 4.42 -7.80 29.20
CA ALA A 97 5.77 -7.98 28.66
C ALA A 97 5.74 -8.57 27.24
N ASP A 98 4.90 -9.57 26.97
CA ASP A 98 4.71 -10.15 25.63
C ASP A 98 4.21 -9.10 24.63
N PHE A 99 3.20 -8.30 25.00
CA PHE A 99 2.74 -7.19 24.16
C PHE A 99 3.83 -6.14 23.92
N SER A 100 4.59 -5.78 24.96
CA SER A 100 5.71 -4.84 24.82
C SER A 100 6.79 -5.38 23.89
N GLN A 101 7.11 -6.67 23.97
CA GLN A 101 8.10 -7.31 23.10
C GLN A 101 7.63 -7.31 21.64
N LYS A 102 6.37 -7.66 21.40
CA LYS A 102 5.79 -7.61 20.04
C LYS A 102 5.76 -6.20 19.47
N MET A 103 5.49 -5.19 20.31
CA MET A 103 5.52 -3.79 19.88
C MET A 103 6.92 -3.36 19.47
N VAL A 104 7.94 -3.73 20.24
CA VAL A 104 9.36 -3.46 19.91
C VAL A 104 9.79 -4.20 18.64
N GLU A 105 9.38 -5.45 18.46
CA GLU A 105 9.67 -6.22 17.25
C GLU A 105 9.09 -5.55 16.00
N LEU A 106 7.82 -5.13 16.06
CA LEU A 106 7.16 -4.40 14.98
C LEU A 106 7.80 -3.03 14.72
N GLU A 107 8.19 -2.31 15.77
CA GLU A 107 8.88 -1.02 15.66
C GLU A 107 10.26 -1.18 15.00
N ASN A 108 10.97 -2.26 15.31
CA ASN A 108 12.25 -2.60 14.67
C ASN A 108 12.06 -2.97 13.19
N GLU A 109 11.01 -3.73 12.85
CA GLU A 109 10.69 -4.08 11.47
C GLU A 109 10.40 -2.81 10.63
N VAL A 110 9.54 -1.92 11.16
CA VAL A 110 9.22 -0.63 10.52
C VAL A 110 10.47 0.25 10.40
N SER A 111 11.29 0.30 11.45
CA SER A 111 12.54 1.08 11.45
C SER A 111 13.59 0.52 10.48
N ALA A 112 13.54 -0.78 10.17
CA ALA A 112 14.41 -1.41 9.17
C ALA A 112 13.89 -1.22 7.73
N GLU A 113 12.58 -1.12 7.53
CA GLU A 113 11.94 -0.85 6.23
C GLU A 113 12.13 0.60 5.77
N GLY A 114 12.05 1.58 6.67
CA GLY A 114 12.19 3.01 6.35
C GLY A 114 13.47 3.36 5.54
N PRO A 115 14.67 2.92 5.98
CA PRO A 115 15.92 3.15 5.25
C PRO A 115 15.95 2.48 3.86
N LYS A 116 15.31 1.33 3.69
CA LYS A 116 15.20 0.67 2.38
C LYS A 116 14.37 1.53 1.43
N LEU A 117 13.24 2.05 1.92
CA LEU A 117 12.37 2.95 1.16
C LEU A 117 13.11 4.22 0.73
N LEU A 118 13.91 4.80 1.63
CA LEU A 118 14.75 5.96 1.33
C LEU A 118 15.81 5.63 0.27
N THR A 119 16.43 4.45 0.36
CA THR A 119 17.39 3.99 -0.65
C THR A 119 16.74 3.82 -2.02
N TYR A 120 15.53 3.25 -2.08
CA TYR A 120 14.77 3.16 -3.33
C TYR A 120 14.38 4.53 -3.88
N PHE A 121 14.01 5.47 -3.01
CA PHE A 121 13.73 6.84 -3.42
C PHE A 121 14.95 7.51 -4.06
N ASP A 122 16.13 7.36 -3.46
CA ASP A 122 17.37 7.90 -4.01
C ASP A 122 17.75 7.24 -5.35
N GLN A 123 17.54 5.93 -5.48
CA GLN A 123 17.73 5.23 -6.75
C GLN A 123 16.78 5.74 -7.84
N LEU A 124 15.50 5.91 -7.53
CA LEU A 124 14.51 6.46 -8.46
C LEU A 124 14.85 7.89 -8.88
N LYS A 125 15.32 8.72 -7.94
CA LYS A 125 15.80 10.07 -8.22
C LYS A 125 17.02 10.05 -9.15
N GLY A 126 17.95 9.11 -8.93
CA GLY A 126 19.09 8.90 -9.82
C GLY A 126 18.70 8.44 -11.23
N ILE A 127 17.68 7.58 -11.35
CA ILE A 127 17.13 7.16 -12.66
C ILE A 127 16.48 8.35 -13.35
N LYS A 128 15.65 9.13 -12.64
CA LYS A 128 15.02 10.33 -13.20
C LYS A 128 16.05 11.31 -13.76
N ASN A 129 17.09 11.64 -12.99
CA ASN A 129 18.14 12.56 -13.46
C ASN A 129 18.87 12.03 -14.71
N ARG A 130 19.11 10.71 -14.78
CA ARG A 130 19.68 10.10 -15.98
C ARG A 130 18.74 10.23 -17.18
N MET A 131 17.46 9.93 -17.01
CA MET A 131 16.46 10.09 -18.06
C MET A 131 16.33 11.53 -18.55
N GLU A 132 16.37 12.51 -17.64
CA GLU A 132 16.33 13.93 -18.01
C GLU A 132 17.57 14.35 -18.81
N ASN A 133 18.76 13.89 -18.42
CA ASN A 133 19.99 14.14 -19.15
C ASN A 133 19.98 13.49 -20.54
N ASP A 134 19.56 12.23 -20.63
CA ASP A 134 19.44 11.52 -21.90
C ASP A 134 18.43 12.20 -22.83
N PHE A 135 17.28 12.61 -22.29
CA PHE A 135 16.27 13.36 -23.04
C PHE A 135 16.83 14.68 -23.57
N ASN A 136 17.55 15.45 -22.74
CA ASN A 136 18.15 16.70 -23.17
C ASN A 136 19.23 16.48 -24.23
N MET A 137 20.07 15.45 -24.09
CA MET A 137 21.09 15.09 -25.08
C MET A 137 20.46 14.73 -26.42
N ILE A 138 19.40 13.89 -26.40
CA ILE A 138 18.67 13.50 -27.60
C ILE A 138 18.01 14.73 -28.24
N LYS A 139 17.36 15.57 -27.44
CA LYS A 139 16.74 16.81 -27.89
C LYS A 139 17.75 17.72 -28.59
N THR A 140 18.89 18.00 -27.97
CA THR A 140 19.93 18.83 -28.57
C THR A 140 20.43 18.23 -29.89
N ARG A 141 20.69 16.92 -29.91
CA ARG A 141 21.11 16.24 -31.14
C ARG A 141 20.10 16.37 -32.27
N TYR A 142 18.80 16.25 -31.99
CA TYR A 142 17.77 16.45 -33.01
C TYR A 142 17.70 17.90 -33.47
N VAL A 143 17.78 18.87 -32.55
CA VAL A 143 17.82 20.29 -32.90
C VAL A 143 18.99 20.58 -33.84
N ASP A 144 20.19 20.07 -33.53
CA ASP A 144 21.39 20.26 -34.35
C ASP A 144 21.24 19.64 -35.75
N ILE A 145 20.65 18.45 -35.85
CA ILE A 145 20.38 17.78 -37.13
C ILE A 145 19.42 18.61 -37.97
N PHE A 146 18.32 19.08 -37.39
CA PHE A 146 17.34 19.88 -38.12
C PHE A 146 17.91 21.23 -38.55
N SER A 147 18.65 21.93 -37.68
CA SER A 147 19.31 23.18 -38.07
C SER A 147 20.36 22.95 -39.17
N SER A 148 21.12 21.86 -39.10
CA SER A 148 22.09 21.53 -40.15
C SER A 148 21.40 21.23 -41.48
N LEU A 149 20.26 20.56 -41.45
CA LEU A 149 19.46 20.26 -42.63
C LEU A 149 18.87 21.53 -43.24
N ASP A 150 18.35 22.44 -42.40
CA ASP A 150 17.84 23.74 -42.84
C ASP A 150 18.95 24.57 -43.50
N ASP A 151 20.15 24.61 -42.92
CA ASP A 151 21.30 25.28 -43.50
C ASP A 151 21.77 24.65 -44.82
N GLU A 152 21.71 23.33 -44.93
CA GLU A 152 22.04 22.60 -46.16
C GLU A 152 21.01 22.90 -47.26
N LEU A 153 19.71 22.86 -46.94
CA LEU A 153 18.64 23.22 -47.86
C LEU A 153 18.75 24.67 -48.32
N TYR A 154 19.04 25.60 -47.41
CA TYR A 154 19.27 26.99 -47.76
C TYR A 154 20.45 27.15 -48.72
N ARG A 155 21.58 26.47 -48.46
CA ARG A 155 22.75 26.47 -49.33
C ARG A 155 22.45 25.85 -50.70
N GLU A 156 21.69 24.77 -50.74
CA GLU A 156 21.36 24.08 -51.99
C GLU A 156 20.40 24.91 -52.85
N VAL A 157 19.39 25.52 -52.24
CA VAL A 157 18.51 26.50 -52.90
C VAL A 157 19.35 27.66 -53.43
N TYR A 158 20.21 28.26 -52.59
CA TYR A 158 21.08 29.34 -53.02
C TYR A 158 21.97 28.92 -54.20
N ARG A 159 22.58 27.73 -54.17
CA ARG A 159 23.39 27.20 -55.26
C ARG A 159 22.59 27.01 -56.55
N LEU A 160 21.36 26.53 -56.46
CA LEU A 160 20.50 26.30 -57.62
C LEU A 160 20.05 27.62 -58.27
N TYR A 161 19.80 28.65 -57.46
CA TYR A 161 19.36 29.96 -57.95
C TYR A 161 20.50 30.96 -58.23
N SER A 162 21.72 30.74 -57.70
CA SER A 162 22.87 31.64 -57.92
C SER A 162 23.14 31.89 -59.40
N PRO A 163 23.19 30.88 -60.30
CA PRO A 163 23.42 31.13 -61.72
C PRO A 163 22.31 31.96 -62.39
N CYS A 164 21.08 31.89 -61.88
CA CYS A 164 19.98 32.72 -62.38
C CYS A 164 20.17 34.18 -61.96
N PHE A 165 20.59 34.44 -60.72
CA PHE A 165 20.92 35.79 -60.26
C PHE A 165 22.15 36.35 -60.96
N ASP A 166 23.21 35.55 -61.10
CA ASP A 166 24.41 35.94 -61.84
C ASP A 166 24.10 36.25 -63.30
N LEU A 167 23.22 35.48 -63.95
CA LEU A 167 22.77 35.75 -65.32
C LEU A 167 21.90 37.00 -65.42
N ILE A 168 21.05 37.28 -64.44
CA ILE A 168 20.28 38.53 -64.37
C ILE A 168 21.23 39.71 -64.22
N ASP A 169 22.22 39.64 -63.32
CA ASP A 169 23.21 40.70 -63.11
C ASP A 169 24.08 40.91 -64.34
N ASP A 170 24.54 39.84 -64.97
CA ASP A 170 25.32 39.90 -66.21
C ASP A 170 24.50 40.49 -67.37
N CYS A 171 23.23 40.08 -67.51
CA CYS A 171 22.34 40.64 -68.52
C CYS A 171 22.01 42.11 -68.22
N PHE A 172 21.75 42.47 -66.97
CA PHE A 172 21.44 43.84 -66.58
C PHE A 172 22.65 44.76 -66.83
N ASN A 173 23.83 44.34 -66.40
CA ASN A 173 25.06 45.12 -66.55
C ASN A 173 25.51 45.21 -68.02
N LYS A 174 25.52 44.10 -68.77
CA LYS A 174 25.95 44.09 -70.18
C LYS A 174 24.92 44.70 -71.13
N LEU A 175 23.63 44.45 -70.90
CA LEU A 175 22.58 44.81 -71.85
C LEU A 175 22.00 46.21 -71.57
N ILE A 176 21.79 46.57 -70.30
CA ILE A 176 21.16 47.84 -69.92
C ILE A 176 22.23 48.89 -69.65
N VAL A 177 23.20 48.62 -68.78
CA VAL A 177 24.15 49.67 -68.36
C VAL A 177 25.17 49.99 -69.46
N SER A 178 25.92 49.01 -69.98
CA SER A 178 26.96 49.32 -70.97
C SER A 178 26.42 49.71 -72.35
N ASN A 179 25.27 49.15 -72.76
CA ASN A 179 24.72 49.38 -74.09
C ASN A 179 23.85 50.64 -74.15
N SER A 180 23.06 50.95 -73.10
CA SER A 180 22.27 52.19 -73.08
C SER A 180 23.15 53.42 -72.86
N LEU A 181 24.18 53.35 -72.01
CA LEU A 181 25.01 54.51 -71.70
C LEU A 181 25.92 54.93 -72.88
N SER A 182 26.45 53.96 -73.63
CA SER A 182 27.23 54.23 -74.85
C SER A 182 26.36 54.78 -75.99
N SER A 183 25.16 54.21 -76.18
CA SER A 183 24.23 54.68 -77.21
C SER A 183 23.53 56.00 -76.88
N LEU A 184 23.27 56.32 -75.60
CA LEU A 184 22.75 57.62 -75.18
C LEU A 184 23.78 58.74 -75.33
N SER A 185 25.07 58.44 -75.12
CA SER A 185 26.17 59.40 -75.33
C SER A 185 26.31 59.78 -76.81
N GLU A 186 26.09 58.85 -77.74
CA GLU A 186 26.13 59.13 -79.19
C GLU A 186 24.86 59.84 -79.68
N VAL A 187 23.70 59.59 -79.06
CA VAL A 187 22.40 60.15 -79.47
C VAL A 187 22.16 61.58 -78.94
N LEU A 188 22.60 61.90 -77.72
CA LEU A 188 22.39 63.23 -77.13
C LEU A 188 23.40 64.29 -77.60
N GLY A 189 24.44 63.88 -78.35
CA GLY A 189 25.48 64.77 -78.88
C GLY A 189 25.15 65.45 -80.21
N TYR A 190 24.10 65.03 -80.92
CA TYR A 190 23.76 65.56 -82.25
C TYR A 190 22.28 65.98 -82.30
N SER A 191 22.01 67.27 -82.16
CA SER A 191 20.66 67.82 -82.11
C SER A 191 19.96 67.95 -83.46
N GLU A 192 20.53 67.48 -84.57
CA GLU A 192 19.84 67.41 -85.88
C GLU A 192 20.35 66.20 -86.69
N LEU A 193 19.67 65.05 -86.59
CA LEU A 193 19.95 63.85 -87.39
C LEU A 193 19.00 63.76 -88.59
N THR A 194 19.56 63.48 -89.76
CA THR A 194 18.82 63.29 -91.02
C THR A 194 18.00 61.98 -91.03
N VAL A 195 16.97 61.89 -91.88
CA VAL A 195 16.07 60.71 -91.98
C VAL A 195 16.84 59.39 -92.18
N THR A 196 17.96 59.45 -92.90
CA THR A 196 18.83 58.29 -93.18
C THR A 196 19.63 57.83 -91.96
N GLU A 197 20.05 58.74 -91.10
CA GLU A 197 20.77 58.41 -89.87
C GLU A 197 19.82 57.80 -88.83
N ASN A 198 18.59 58.34 -88.74
CA ASN A 198 17.53 57.74 -87.96
C ASN A 198 17.17 56.33 -88.47
N ALA A 199 17.13 56.11 -89.79
CA ALA A 199 16.89 54.79 -90.36
C ALA A 199 18.02 53.79 -90.06
N LEU A 200 19.29 54.24 -90.08
CA LEU A 200 20.43 53.42 -89.67
C LEU A 200 20.38 53.07 -88.19
N LEU A 201 20.09 54.03 -87.33
CA LEU A 201 19.96 53.81 -85.89
C LEU A 201 18.82 52.84 -85.57
N LEU A 202 17.68 52.97 -86.25
CA LEU A 202 16.54 52.06 -86.12
C LEU A 202 16.88 50.66 -86.63
N SER A 203 17.71 50.55 -87.68
CA SER A 203 18.24 49.27 -88.17
C SER A 203 19.19 48.62 -87.16
N PHE A 204 20.11 49.37 -86.56
CA PHE A 204 20.99 48.86 -85.49
C PHE A 204 20.20 48.42 -84.26
N LEU A 205 19.19 49.20 -83.84
CA LEU A 205 18.27 48.81 -82.78
C LEU A 205 17.49 47.56 -83.14
N LYS A 206 16.99 47.44 -84.37
CA LYS A 206 16.28 46.25 -84.84
C LYS A 206 17.17 45.01 -84.85
N LEU A 207 18.44 45.15 -85.25
CA LEU A 207 19.40 44.06 -85.25
C LEU A 207 19.74 43.61 -83.81
N LYS A 208 19.94 44.57 -82.89
CA LYS A 208 20.17 44.29 -81.46
C LYS A 208 18.93 43.66 -80.80
N LEU A 209 17.74 44.21 -81.06
CA LEU A 209 16.47 43.66 -80.56
C LEU A 209 16.22 42.25 -81.09
N SER A 210 16.56 41.98 -82.35
CA SER A 210 16.49 40.62 -82.91
C SER A 210 17.43 39.66 -82.19
N GLY A 211 18.63 40.11 -81.81
CA GLY A 211 19.56 39.33 -80.98
C GLY A 211 18.98 38.99 -79.61
N VAL A 212 18.43 39.99 -78.91
CA VAL A 212 17.76 39.80 -77.61
C VAL A 212 16.56 38.86 -77.74
N MET A 213 15.73 39.07 -78.75
CA MET A 213 14.56 38.23 -78.99
C MET A 213 14.96 36.76 -79.24
N LYS A 214 16.03 36.51 -80.00
CA LYS A 214 16.56 35.16 -80.19
C LYS A 214 17.03 34.53 -78.89
N THR A 215 17.72 35.28 -78.02
CA THR A 215 18.15 34.76 -76.72
C THR A 215 16.96 34.48 -75.79
N LEU A 216 15.94 35.34 -75.81
CA LEU A 216 14.72 35.18 -75.01
C LEU A 216 13.91 33.97 -75.50
N SER A 217 13.77 33.80 -76.81
CA SER A 217 13.14 32.61 -77.41
C SER A 217 13.87 31.33 -76.98
N ARG A 218 15.20 31.33 -77.02
CA ARG A 218 16.01 30.19 -76.55
C ARG A 218 15.80 29.89 -75.06
N ILE A 219 15.69 30.91 -74.21
CA ILE A 219 15.39 30.73 -72.79
C ILE A 219 13.98 30.18 -72.59
N ALA A 220 12.97 30.69 -73.32
CA ALA A 220 11.60 30.19 -73.24
C ALA A 220 11.49 28.72 -73.69
N GLU A 221 12.25 28.34 -74.72
CA GLU A 221 12.38 26.95 -75.15
C GLU A 221 13.05 26.08 -74.08
N ASN A 222 14.12 26.57 -73.46
CA ASN A 222 14.78 25.88 -72.36
C ASN A 222 13.85 25.71 -71.15
N ILE A 223 13.06 26.72 -70.79
CA ILE A 223 12.07 26.63 -69.70
C ILE A 223 11.01 25.57 -70.01
N LYS A 224 10.48 25.54 -71.24
CA LYS A 224 9.55 24.49 -71.67
C LYS A 224 10.17 23.10 -71.63
N HIS A 225 11.42 22.98 -72.07
CA HIS A 225 12.15 21.72 -72.00
C HIS A 225 12.36 21.27 -70.54
N LEU A 226 12.69 22.20 -69.65
CA LEU A 226 12.88 21.92 -68.22
C LEU A 226 11.56 21.50 -67.57
N ASP A 227 10.44 22.16 -67.90
CA ASP A 227 9.09 21.76 -67.45
C ASP A 227 8.72 20.36 -67.97
N ALA A 228 9.05 20.04 -69.22
CA ALA A 228 8.85 18.70 -69.77
C ALA A 228 9.68 17.63 -69.04
N VAL A 229 10.96 17.89 -68.79
CA VAL A 229 11.84 16.99 -68.02
C VAL A 229 11.35 16.86 -66.58
N LEU A 230 10.96 17.96 -65.93
CA LEU A 230 10.44 17.95 -64.57
C LEU A 230 9.14 17.14 -64.47
N SER A 231 8.25 17.26 -65.47
CA SER A 231 7.03 16.47 -65.55
C SER A 231 7.27 14.98 -65.87
N ALA A 232 8.42 14.64 -66.45
CA ALA A 232 8.82 13.26 -66.74
C ALA A 232 9.54 12.60 -65.55
N VAL A 233 10.31 13.37 -64.78
CA VAL A 233 11.04 12.90 -63.59
C VAL A 233 10.14 12.88 -62.35
N CYS A 234 9.27 13.88 -62.19
CA CYS A 234 8.27 13.90 -61.13
C CYS A 234 7.00 13.21 -61.64
N GLU A 235 6.71 12.02 -61.12
CA GLU A 235 5.39 11.42 -61.27
C GLU A 235 4.37 12.40 -60.67
N LYS A 236 3.50 13.00 -61.50
CA LYS A 236 2.35 13.79 -61.02
C LYS A 236 1.34 12.84 -60.39
N LYS A 237 1.69 12.26 -59.25
CA LYS A 237 0.70 11.81 -58.28
C LYS A 237 0.02 13.06 -57.77
N SER A 238 -1.11 13.39 -58.39
CA SER A 238 -2.18 14.08 -57.68
C SER A 238 -2.45 13.22 -56.45
N THR A 239 -1.92 13.64 -55.31
CA THR A 239 -2.07 12.91 -54.06
C THR A 239 -3.51 13.12 -53.63
N ASP A 240 -4.41 12.31 -54.15
CA ASP A 240 -5.71 12.06 -53.52
C ASP A 240 -5.46 11.07 -52.39
N ASP A 241 -4.69 11.48 -51.39
CA ASP A 241 -4.59 10.73 -50.15
C ASP A 241 -4.62 11.76 -49.03
N SER A 242 -5.76 11.79 -48.34
CA SER A 242 -5.81 12.27 -46.97
C SER A 242 -4.66 11.62 -46.20
N ILE A 243 -3.58 12.37 -45.95
CA ILE A 243 -2.44 11.87 -45.19
C ILE A 243 -2.99 11.50 -43.81
N THR A 244 -3.15 10.21 -43.55
CA THR A 244 -3.58 9.67 -42.27
C THR A 244 -2.44 9.86 -41.28
N LEU A 245 -2.46 11.00 -40.62
CA LEU A 245 -1.56 11.31 -39.51
C LEU A 245 -1.99 10.51 -38.27
N TYR A 246 -1.10 9.62 -37.83
CA TYR A 246 -1.26 8.91 -36.57
C TYR A 246 -0.76 9.78 -35.43
N VAL A 247 -1.66 10.18 -34.52
CA VAL A 247 -1.31 10.95 -33.33
C VAL A 247 -1.08 9.96 -32.17
N PRO A 248 0.11 9.92 -31.56
CA PRO A 248 0.33 9.09 -30.38
C PRO A 248 -0.45 9.66 -29.19
N ALA A 249 -1.33 8.85 -28.61
CA ALA A 249 -2.06 9.17 -27.39
C ALA A 249 -1.76 8.11 -26.32
N ILE A 250 -1.59 8.55 -25.07
CA ILE A 250 -1.36 7.67 -23.92
C ILE A 250 -2.60 7.75 -23.04
N PHE A 251 -3.16 6.59 -22.64
CA PHE A 251 -4.25 6.54 -21.68
C PHE A 251 -3.84 5.73 -20.44
N PHE A 252 -4.40 6.12 -19.30
CA PHE A 252 -4.24 5.43 -18.02
C PHE A 252 -5.60 5.11 -17.46
N GLN A 253 -5.81 3.87 -17.05
CA GLN A 253 -6.99 3.48 -16.27
C GLN A 253 -6.64 3.51 -14.79
N ARG A 254 -7.33 4.34 -14.02
CA ARG A 254 -7.17 4.44 -12.56
C ARG A 254 -8.44 3.96 -11.88
N GLU A 255 -8.33 2.91 -11.08
CA GLU A 255 -9.37 2.53 -10.13
C GLU A 255 -9.14 3.25 -8.79
N MET A 256 -10.11 4.05 -8.35
CA MET A 256 -10.07 4.64 -7.01
C MET A 256 -10.55 3.63 -5.96
N LEU A 257 -9.81 3.51 -4.87
CA LEU A 257 -10.10 2.57 -3.75
C LEU A 257 -11.41 2.90 -3.01
N THR A 258 -11.92 4.13 -3.14
CA THR A 258 -13.15 4.61 -2.49
C THR A 258 -14.17 5.00 -3.55
N GLY A 259 -14.99 4.03 -3.95
CA GLY A 259 -15.99 4.17 -5.00
C GLY A 259 -15.43 3.63 -6.32
N GLY A 260 -15.92 2.46 -6.73
CA GLY A 260 -15.44 1.65 -7.87
C GLY A 260 -15.68 2.27 -9.25
N ASN A 261 -15.49 3.58 -9.39
CA ASN A 261 -15.47 4.26 -10.66
C ASN A 261 -14.04 4.25 -11.17
N SER A 262 -13.82 3.47 -12.23
CA SER A 262 -12.59 3.50 -13.01
C SER A 262 -12.57 4.78 -13.86
N GLU A 263 -11.60 5.66 -13.63
CA GLU A 263 -11.40 6.87 -14.43
C GLU A 263 -10.30 6.62 -15.48
N ILE A 264 -10.63 6.85 -16.76
CA ILE A 264 -9.66 6.78 -17.86
C ILE A 264 -9.12 8.19 -18.10
N VAL A 265 -7.84 8.40 -17.80
CA VAL A 265 -7.15 9.67 -18.02
C VAL A 265 -6.32 9.58 -19.30
N THR A 266 -6.70 10.36 -20.32
CA THR A 266 -6.03 10.40 -21.63
C THR A 266 -5.15 11.65 -21.75
N TYR A 267 -3.87 11.45 -22.07
CA TYR A 267 -2.93 12.51 -22.43
C TYR A 267 -2.65 12.47 -23.93
N ALA A 268 -3.02 13.54 -24.62
CA ALA A 268 -2.74 13.76 -26.04
C ALA A 268 -1.85 15.01 -26.20
N PRO A 269 -0.96 15.07 -27.20
CA PRO A 269 -0.17 16.25 -27.50
C PRO A 269 -1.08 17.47 -27.80
N SER A 270 -0.79 18.62 -27.20
CA SER A 270 -1.57 19.87 -27.31
C SER A 270 -1.44 20.57 -28.69
N ILE A 271 -1.36 19.80 -29.77
CA ILE A 271 -1.03 20.30 -31.12
C ILE A 271 -2.30 20.60 -31.94
N ALA A 272 -3.50 20.28 -31.45
CA ALA A 272 -4.74 20.47 -32.21
C ALA A 272 -5.87 21.14 -31.40
N SER A 273 -6.74 21.83 -32.14
CA SER A 273 -8.01 22.47 -31.74
C SER A 273 -8.84 21.62 -30.76
N ASP A 274 -9.60 22.26 -29.86
CA ASP A 274 -10.41 21.60 -28.81
C ASP A 274 -11.34 20.51 -29.36
N GLU A 275 -11.86 20.67 -30.58
CA GLU A 275 -12.70 19.66 -31.25
C GLU A 275 -11.92 18.39 -31.62
N ALA A 276 -10.66 18.52 -32.03
CA ALA A 276 -9.80 17.38 -32.36
C ALA A 276 -9.41 16.61 -31.09
N GLN A 277 -9.15 17.32 -29.98
CA GLN A 277 -8.86 16.69 -28.70
C GLN A 277 -10.07 15.91 -28.17
N LYS A 278 -11.29 16.43 -28.35
CA LYS A 278 -12.52 15.73 -27.99
C LYS A 278 -12.69 14.43 -28.78
N LYS A 279 -12.49 14.47 -30.11
CA LYS A 279 -12.56 13.28 -30.97
C LYS A 279 -11.50 12.23 -30.61
N ILE A 280 -10.27 12.66 -30.26
CA ILE A 280 -9.21 11.76 -29.79
C ILE A 280 -9.62 11.10 -28.47
N ARG A 281 -10.15 11.85 -27.50
CA ARG A 281 -10.64 11.29 -26.23
C ARG A 281 -11.75 10.26 -26.45
N GLU A 282 -12.73 10.58 -27.28
CA GLU A 282 -13.84 9.66 -27.61
C GLU A 282 -13.33 8.37 -28.30
N SER A 283 -12.42 8.49 -29.27
CA SER A 283 -11.84 7.34 -29.97
C SER A 283 -10.95 6.47 -29.07
N VAL A 284 -10.19 7.09 -28.16
CA VAL A 284 -9.35 6.39 -27.19
C VAL A 284 -10.20 5.67 -26.15
N GLN A 285 -11.32 6.26 -25.71
CA GLN A 285 -12.21 5.65 -24.73
C GLN A 285 -12.89 4.39 -25.30
N LEU A 286 -13.38 4.46 -26.55
CA LEU A 286 -13.90 3.28 -27.28
C LEU A 286 -12.84 2.18 -27.47
N SER A 287 -11.59 2.56 -27.68
CA SER A 287 -10.48 1.62 -27.85
C SER A 287 -9.98 1.05 -26.51
N ALA A 288 -10.09 1.81 -25.42
CA ALA A 288 -9.74 1.37 -24.07
C ALA A 288 -10.74 0.33 -23.55
N ASP A 289 -12.03 0.52 -23.81
CA ASP A 289 -13.08 -0.46 -23.45
C ASP A 289 -12.93 -1.79 -24.20
N SER A 290 -12.28 -1.78 -25.38
CA SER A 290 -12.00 -2.97 -26.19
C SER A 290 -10.57 -3.51 -26.02
N PHE A 291 -9.74 -2.86 -25.19
CA PHE A 291 -8.36 -3.26 -24.96
C PHE A 291 -8.31 -4.42 -23.96
N GLN A 292 -8.23 -5.65 -24.49
CA GLN A 292 -7.89 -6.83 -23.69
C GLN A 292 -6.37 -6.96 -23.64
N ALA A 293 -5.80 -6.97 -22.43
CA ALA A 293 -4.39 -7.24 -22.21
C ALA A 293 -4.01 -8.57 -22.89
N LYS A 294 -2.90 -8.57 -23.63
CA LYS A 294 -2.45 -9.78 -24.34
C LYS A 294 -2.23 -10.91 -23.32
N PRO A 295 -2.71 -12.13 -23.56
CA PRO A 295 -2.65 -13.24 -22.59
C PRO A 295 -1.25 -13.47 -22.01
N ARG A 296 -0.24 -13.30 -22.85
CA ARG A 296 1.18 -13.53 -22.53
C ARG A 296 1.75 -12.54 -21.49
N GLU A 297 1.23 -11.31 -21.45
CA GLU A 297 1.64 -10.30 -20.46
C GLU A 297 0.96 -10.55 -19.11
N MET A 298 -0.30 -11.03 -19.15
CA MET A 298 -1.03 -11.42 -17.95
C MET A 298 -0.39 -12.64 -17.28
N ASP A 299 0.15 -13.60 -18.05
CA ASP A 299 0.91 -14.74 -17.52
C ASP A 299 2.21 -14.32 -16.81
N LEU A 300 2.93 -13.32 -17.36
CA LEU A 300 4.14 -12.77 -16.75
C LEU A 300 3.83 -11.99 -15.46
N VAL A 301 2.75 -11.22 -15.46
CA VAL A 301 2.27 -10.52 -14.27
C VAL A 301 1.83 -11.52 -13.20
N GLU A 302 1.14 -12.60 -13.58
CA GLU A 302 0.72 -13.65 -12.65
C GLU A 302 1.92 -14.40 -12.06
N MET A 303 2.94 -14.70 -12.87
CA MET A 303 4.19 -15.30 -12.40
C MET A 303 4.89 -14.39 -11.38
N LYS A 304 5.01 -13.09 -11.66
CA LYS A 304 5.66 -12.14 -10.76
C LYS A 304 4.84 -11.87 -9.49
N PHE A 305 3.51 -11.87 -9.61
CA PHE A 305 2.61 -11.79 -8.48
C PHE A 305 2.77 -13.01 -7.55
N GLN A 306 2.81 -14.23 -8.10
CA GLN A 306 3.03 -15.44 -7.30
C GLN A 306 4.40 -15.45 -6.60
N GLU A 307 5.45 -14.93 -7.24
CA GLU A 307 6.77 -14.75 -6.62
C GLU A 307 6.73 -13.78 -5.44
N MET A 308 6.02 -12.65 -5.56
CA MET A 308 5.80 -11.72 -4.44
C MET A 308 4.97 -12.36 -3.31
N MET A 309 3.94 -13.14 -3.66
CA MET A 309 3.12 -13.84 -2.66
C MET A 309 3.90 -14.90 -1.88
N ALA A 310 4.89 -15.55 -2.50
CA ALA A 310 5.75 -16.53 -1.85
C ALA A 310 6.59 -15.90 -0.72
N GLY A 311 6.98 -14.63 -0.86
CA GLY A 311 7.74 -13.88 0.14
C GLY A 311 6.94 -13.34 1.33
N ILE A 312 5.61 -13.44 1.32
CA ILE A 312 4.75 -12.93 2.42
C ILE A 312 4.50 -14.02 3.45
N GLU A 313 5.10 -13.93 4.64
CA GLU A 313 4.98 -14.95 5.71
C GLU A 313 3.57 -15.02 6.36
N SER A 314 2.81 -13.93 6.30
CA SER A 314 1.46 -13.85 6.89
C SER A 314 0.39 -14.54 6.03
N SER A 315 -0.11 -15.69 6.50
CA SER A 315 -1.15 -16.50 5.85
C SER A 315 -2.46 -15.74 5.57
N GLU A 316 -2.83 -14.80 6.45
CA GLU A 316 -4.10 -14.08 6.36
C GLU A 316 -4.08 -12.95 5.33
N LYS A 317 -2.97 -12.19 5.27
CA LYS A 317 -2.73 -11.19 4.20
C LYS A 317 -2.60 -11.87 2.84
N ARG A 318 -1.93 -13.02 2.80
CA ARG A 318 -1.78 -13.84 1.59
C ARG A 318 -3.14 -14.27 1.03
N LYS A 319 -4.06 -14.73 1.90
CA LYS A 319 -5.42 -15.11 1.51
C LYS A 319 -6.26 -13.94 0.99
N LYS A 320 -6.20 -12.77 1.65
CA LYS A 320 -6.93 -11.58 1.19
C LYS A 320 -6.46 -11.07 -0.17
N MET A 321 -5.14 -11.01 -0.39
CA MET A 321 -4.58 -10.62 -1.68
C MET A 321 -4.88 -11.62 -2.79
N MET A 322 -4.85 -12.92 -2.50
CA MET A 322 -5.27 -13.95 -3.48
C MET A 322 -6.76 -13.83 -3.82
N ALA A 323 -7.63 -13.53 -2.86
CA ALA A 323 -9.05 -13.32 -3.11
C ALA A 323 -9.30 -12.09 -4.00
N LEU A 324 -8.55 -11.00 -3.79
CA LEU A 324 -8.62 -9.80 -4.64
C LEU A 324 -8.12 -10.07 -6.06
N TRP A 325 -7.02 -10.82 -6.21
CA TRP A 325 -6.49 -11.23 -7.52
C TRP A 325 -7.47 -12.12 -8.29
N GLN A 326 -8.12 -13.07 -7.61
CA GLN A 326 -9.15 -13.92 -8.22
C GLN A 326 -10.39 -13.13 -8.62
N SER A 327 -10.77 -12.10 -7.84
CA SER A 327 -11.85 -11.18 -8.20
C SER A 327 -11.51 -10.35 -9.44
N TYR A 328 -10.25 -9.91 -9.58
CA TYR A 328 -9.77 -9.20 -10.77
C TYR A 328 -9.80 -10.09 -12.01
N LYS A 329 -9.44 -11.38 -11.87
CA LYS A 329 -9.45 -12.35 -12.97
C LYS A 329 -10.86 -12.80 -13.38
N GLY A 330 -11.80 -12.84 -12.44
CA GLY A 330 -13.18 -13.29 -12.65
C GLY A 330 -14.18 -12.19 -13.03
N GLY A 331 -13.74 -10.92 -13.09
CA GLY A 331 -14.56 -9.77 -13.45
C GLY A 331 -14.57 -9.41 -14.94
N ASN A 332 -13.99 -10.24 -15.79
CA ASN A 332 -13.99 -10.08 -17.25
C ASN A 332 -15.19 -10.76 -17.92
#